data_AF-A0A1S3CZ80-F1
#
_entry.id   AF-A0A1S3CZ80-F1
#
_cell.length_a   1.000
_cell.length_b   1.000
_cell.length_c   1.000
_cell.angle_alpha   90.00
_cell.angle_beta   90.00
_cell.angle_gamma   90.00
#
_symmetry.space_group_name_H-M   'P 1'
#
loop_
_entity.id
_entity.type
_entity.pdbx_description
1 polymer ?
#
loop_
_entity_poly.entity_id
_entity_poly.type
_entity_poly.pdbx_seq_one_letter_code
_entity_poly.pdbx_strand_id
1 'polypeptide(L)'
;MLPMQRVTRLPLLFDAILTRLRPNHSEYETCHTTLATLNKIVHECNEEARKMERYYEMLLLSRLIKFSLKEVKCLPVISSSRWLVRSGSMNFVNVDSKMTFARKLNKTHFYAKLNLFLFTDLLVITKKKSNGSYSVIDYCTRAMMQMAAIEDSVPPTNKYLILLTILENHEQKTVEIVLSCDTESGRYTSLNVAS
;
A
#
# COMPACT_ATOMS: atom_id res chain seq x y z
N MET A 1 25.84 20.16 -1.53
CA MET A 1 25.37 19.04 -2.36
C MET A 1 25.35 17.78 -1.52
N LEU A 2 24.20 17.10 -1.48
CA LEU A 2 24.04 15.81 -0.80
C LEU A 2 24.74 14.68 -1.59
N PRO A 3 25.16 13.58 -0.94
CA PRO A 3 25.81 12.45 -1.62
C PRO A 3 25.01 11.89 -2.81
N MET A 4 23.69 11.72 -2.67
CA MET A 4 22.83 11.20 -3.75
C MET A 4 22.74 12.16 -4.95
N GLN A 5 22.77 13.48 -4.69
CA GLN A 5 22.80 14.49 -5.75
C GLN A 5 24.12 14.48 -6.52
N ARG A 6 25.23 14.10 -5.87
CA ARG A 6 26.53 13.98 -6.53
C ARG A 6 26.58 12.75 -7.43
N VAL A 7 26.14 11.60 -6.92
CA VAL A 7 26.16 10.31 -7.66
C VAL A 7 25.28 10.37 -8.91
N THR A 8 24.08 10.96 -8.82
CA THR A 8 23.16 11.14 -9.97
C THR A 8 23.67 12.13 -11.03
N ARG A 9 24.59 13.03 -10.68
CA ARG A 9 25.15 14.03 -11.60
C ARG A 9 26.29 13.49 -12.47
N LEU A 10 27.02 12.48 -12.00
CA LEU A 10 28.18 11.93 -12.73
C LEU A 10 27.82 11.36 -14.11
N PRO A 11 26.74 10.56 -14.28
CA PRO A 11 26.33 10.12 -15.62
C PRO A 11 26.04 11.29 -16.56
N LEU A 12 25.35 12.34 -16.08
CA LEU A 12 25.02 13.52 -16.92
C LEU A 12 26.28 14.23 -17.43
N LEU A 13 27.33 14.28 -16.61
CA LEU A 13 28.61 14.88 -17.03
C LEU A 13 29.32 14.00 -18.07
N PHE A 14 29.32 12.68 -17.89
CA PHE A 14 29.93 11.75 -18.86
C PHE A 14 29.16 11.68 -20.18
N ASP A 15 27.84 11.80 -20.14
CA ASP A 15 27.00 11.93 -21.32
C ASP A 15 27.31 13.23 -22.09
N ALA A 16 27.47 14.35 -21.37
CA ALA A 16 27.88 15.63 -21.95
C ALA A 16 29.33 15.63 -22.52
N ILE A 17 30.18 14.71 -22.07
CA ILE A 17 31.52 14.48 -22.61
C ILE A 17 31.40 13.63 -23.89
N LEU A 18 30.68 12.50 -23.83
CA LEU A 18 30.48 11.60 -24.97
C LEU A 18 29.84 12.27 -26.17
N THR A 19 28.84 13.13 -25.93
CA THR A 19 28.19 13.93 -26.99
C THR A 19 29.15 14.88 -27.73
N ARG A 20 30.29 15.22 -27.12
CA ARG A 20 31.33 16.07 -27.72
C ARG A 20 32.54 15.29 -28.25
N LEU A 21 32.68 14.01 -27.89
CA LEU A 21 33.75 13.16 -28.44
C LEU A 21 33.38 12.67 -29.85
N ARG A 22 34.37 12.61 -30.73
CA ARG A 22 34.23 11.91 -32.01
C ARG A 22 34.26 10.40 -31.76
N PRO A 23 33.46 9.59 -32.47
CA PRO A 23 33.46 8.13 -32.29
C PRO A 23 34.84 7.46 -32.46
N ASN A 24 35.71 8.04 -33.30
CA ASN A 24 37.05 7.51 -33.55
C ASN A 24 38.10 7.99 -32.51
N HIS A 25 37.68 8.73 -31.48
CA HIS A 25 38.59 9.20 -30.43
C HIS A 25 38.98 8.04 -29.51
N SER A 26 40.25 7.95 -29.12
CA SER A 26 40.78 6.85 -28.29
C SER A 26 40.05 6.67 -26.96
N GLU A 27 39.47 7.74 -26.42
CA GLU A 27 38.74 7.74 -25.14
C GLU A 27 37.24 7.43 -25.27
N TYR A 28 36.69 7.34 -26.49
CA TYR A 28 35.24 7.20 -26.72
C TYR A 28 34.67 5.96 -26.02
N GLU A 29 35.27 4.79 -26.27
CA GLU A 29 34.84 3.52 -25.66
C GLU A 29 34.97 3.51 -24.14
N THR A 30 36.04 4.12 -23.61
CA THR A 30 36.27 4.25 -22.17
C THR A 30 35.20 5.12 -21.53
N CYS A 31 34.88 6.28 -22.12
CA CYS A 31 33.82 7.15 -21.65
C CYS A 31 32.44 6.48 -21.73
N HIS A 32 32.17 5.72 -22.80
CA HIS A 32 30.91 5.01 -23.01
C HIS A 32 30.71 3.93 -21.93
N THR A 33 31.74 3.12 -21.69
CA THR A 33 31.74 2.09 -20.64
C THR A 33 31.62 2.71 -19.24
N THR A 34 32.28 3.84 -19.00
CA THR A 34 32.19 4.59 -17.74
C THR A 34 30.77 5.10 -17.51
N LEU A 35 30.13 5.69 -18.53
CA LEU A 35 28.75 6.16 -18.46
C LEU A 35 27.79 5.01 -18.10
N ALA A 36 27.92 3.85 -18.77
CA ALA A 36 27.10 2.68 -18.47
C ALA A 36 27.27 2.21 -17.02
N THR A 37 28.51 2.19 -16.53
CA THR A 37 28.82 1.81 -15.13
C THR A 37 28.23 2.80 -14.13
N LEU A 38 28.35 4.11 -14.40
CA LEU A 38 27.77 5.15 -13.55
C LEU A 38 26.25 5.06 -13.50
N ASN A 39 25.59 4.81 -14.64
CA ASN A 39 24.14 4.60 -14.69
C ASN A 39 23.70 3.38 -13.85
N LYS A 40 24.45 2.28 -13.91
CA LYS A 40 24.22 1.11 -13.07
C LYS A 40 24.33 1.43 -11.58
N ILE A 41 25.39 2.14 -11.17
CA ILE A 41 25.60 2.53 -9.77
C ILE A 41 24.46 3.44 -9.28
N VAL A 42 24.06 4.44 -10.08
CA VAL A 42 22.95 5.33 -9.75
C VAL A 42 21.65 4.54 -9.56
N HIS A 43 21.40 3.58 -10.45
CA HIS A 43 20.23 2.71 -10.35
C HIS A 43 20.25 1.87 -9.06
N GLU A 44 21.36 1.21 -8.75
CA GLU A 44 21.53 0.42 -7.52
C GLU A 44 21.36 1.27 -6.26
N CYS A 45 21.96 2.47 -6.21
CA CYS A 45 21.77 3.39 -5.08
C CYS A 45 20.31 3.81 -4.91
N ASN A 46 19.59 4.04 -6.02
CA ASN A 46 18.19 4.44 -5.97
C ASN A 46 17.28 3.30 -5.49
N GLU A 47 17.54 2.06 -5.92
CA GLU A 47 16.79 0.90 -5.44
C GLU A 47 17.06 0.62 -3.95
N GLU A 48 18.31 0.71 -3.49
CA GLU A 48 18.62 0.54 -2.06
C GLU A 48 18.05 1.67 -1.20
N ALA A 49 18.05 2.92 -1.69
CA ALA A 49 17.38 4.03 -1.01
C ALA A 49 15.87 3.77 -0.86
N ARG A 50 15.20 3.35 -1.94
CA ARG A 50 13.77 3.01 -1.92
C ARG A 50 13.48 1.82 -0.99
N LYS A 51 14.34 0.80 -0.99
CA LYS A 51 14.23 -0.36 -0.11
C LYS A 51 14.38 0.04 1.36
N MET A 52 15.31 0.95 1.66
CA MET A 52 15.51 1.47 3.01
C MET A 52 14.29 2.26 3.49
N GLU A 53 13.73 3.14 2.64
CA GLU A 53 12.49 3.86 2.96
C GLU A 53 11.33 2.91 3.28
N ARG A 54 11.10 1.91 2.43
CA ARG A 54 10.09 0.86 2.67
C ARG A 54 10.35 0.10 3.97
N TYR A 55 11.60 -0.26 4.25
CA TYR A 55 11.97 -0.95 5.48
C TYR A 55 11.66 -0.11 6.72
N TYR A 56 12.00 1.18 6.72
CA TYR A 56 11.66 2.08 7.83
C TYR A 56 10.15 2.21 8.03
N GLU A 57 9.38 2.36 6.95
CA GLU A 57 7.92 2.42 7.02
C GLU A 57 7.35 1.14 7.63
N MET A 58 7.82 -0.03 7.18
CA MET A 58 7.39 -1.33 7.73
C MET A 58 7.77 -1.49 9.21
N LEU A 59 8.95 -1.02 9.63
CA LEU A 59 9.36 -1.02 11.02
C LEU A 59 8.42 -0.18 11.88
N LEU A 60 8.02 1.02 11.42
CA LEU A 60 7.05 1.86 12.12
C LEU A 60 5.68 1.18 12.21
N LEU A 61 5.16 0.65 11.09
CA LEU A 61 3.86 -0.02 11.05
C LEU A 61 3.80 -1.25 11.97
N SER A 62 4.86 -2.05 12.03
CA SER A 62 4.93 -3.21 12.93
C SER A 62 4.80 -2.84 14.42
N ARG A 63 5.21 -1.61 14.78
CA ARG A 63 5.06 -1.09 16.14
C ARG A 63 3.65 -0.56 16.40
N LEU A 64 2.98 -0.04 15.37
CA LEU A 64 1.65 0.56 15.49
C LEU A 64 0.51 -0.46 15.35
N ILE A 65 0.66 -1.45 14.48
CA ILE A 65 -0.36 -2.49 14.23
C ILE A 65 -0.23 -3.60 15.27
N LYS A 66 -1.30 -3.82 16.04
CA LYS A 66 -1.35 -4.77 17.16
C LYS A 66 -2.41 -5.84 16.90
N PHE A 67 -1.98 -7.10 16.96
CA PHE A 67 -2.86 -8.26 16.92
C PHE A 67 -3.32 -8.59 18.34
N SER A 68 -4.62 -8.82 18.49
CA SER A 68 -5.20 -9.33 19.74
C SER A 68 -5.34 -10.85 19.61
N LEU A 69 -4.58 -11.60 20.43
CA LEU A 69 -4.59 -13.07 20.41
C LEU A 69 -6.00 -13.68 20.61
N LYS A 70 -6.92 -12.93 21.22
CA LYS A 70 -8.30 -13.37 21.46
C LYS A 70 -9.22 -13.15 20.25
N GLU A 71 -8.86 -12.25 19.34
CA GLU A 71 -9.74 -11.83 18.24
C GLU A 71 -9.23 -12.28 16.88
N VAL A 72 -7.90 -12.32 16.68
CA VAL A 72 -7.28 -12.55 15.38
C VAL A 72 -5.96 -13.29 15.54
N LYS A 73 -5.74 -14.33 14.73
CA LYS A 73 -4.47 -15.06 14.68
C LYS A 73 -3.32 -14.12 14.28
N CYS A 74 -2.27 -14.05 15.10
CA CYS A 74 -1.10 -13.22 14.82
C CYS A 74 -0.38 -13.64 13.53
N LEU A 75 0.07 -12.64 12.76
CA LEU A 75 0.95 -12.82 11.62
C LEU A 75 2.09 -11.79 11.69
N PRO A 76 3.29 -12.09 11.15
CA PRO A 76 4.39 -11.15 11.16
C PRO A 76 4.11 -10.00 10.18
N VAL A 77 4.01 -8.76 10.67
CA VAL A 77 3.81 -7.58 9.81
C VAL A 77 5.01 -7.37 8.89
N ILE A 78 6.23 -7.61 9.36
CA ILE A 78 7.46 -7.50 8.57
C ILE A 78 7.74 -8.83 7.87
N SER A 79 8.02 -8.76 6.57
CA SER A 79 8.51 -9.87 5.72
C SER A 79 9.45 -9.31 4.66
N SER A 80 10.32 -10.14 4.07
CA SER A 80 11.33 -9.72 3.09
C SER A 80 10.73 -9.13 1.80
N SER A 81 9.51 -9.53 1.43
CA SER A 81 8.81 -9.11 0.22
C SER A 81 7.55 -8.27 0.51
N ARG A 82 7.37 -7.80 1.75
CA ARG A 82 6.20 -7.04 2.15
C ARG A 82 6.52 -5.56 2.37
N TRP A 83 5.83 -4.69 1.66
CA TRP A 83 5.82 -3.24 1.92
C TRP A 83 4.40 -2.69 1.79
N LEU A 84 4.14 -1.54 2.40
CA LEU A 84 2.87 -0.85 2.28
C LEU A 84 2.72 -0.35 0.84
N VAL A 85 1.62 -0.73 0.18
CA VAL A 85 1.21 -0.16 -1.10
C VAL A 85 0.35 1.06 -0.85
N ARG A 86 -0.58 0.96 0.10
CA ARG A 86 -1.46 2.07 0.48
C ARG A 86 -2.04 1.88 1.87
N SER A 87 -2.29 2.99 2.55
CA SER A 87 -3.17 3.00 3.73
C SER A 87 -4.21 4.11 3.63
N GLY A 88 -5.33 3.94 4.34
CA GLY A 88 -6.41 4.92 4.34
C GLY A 88 -7.45 4.65 5.42
N SER A 89 -8.12 5.72 5.84
CA SER A 89 -9.21 5.66 6.79
C SER A 89 -10.53 5.78 6.04
N MET A 90 -11.46 4.86 6.27
CA MET A 90 -12.77 4.82 5.61
C MET A 90 -13.88 4.66 6.64
N ASN A 91 -15.04 5.25 6.37
CA ASN A 91 -16.18 5.14 7.26
C ASN A 91 -16.86 3.79 7.02
N PHE A 92 -17.11 3.03 8.08
CA PHE A 92 -17.89 1.80 7.95
C PHE A 92 -19.36 2.16 7.83
N VAL A 93 -20.03 1.57 6.85
CA VAL A 93 -21.47 1.76 6.65
C VAL A 93 -22.16 0.46 7.00
N ASN A 94 -23.06 0.53 7.98
CA ASN A 94 -23.92 -0.59 8.27
C ASN A 94 -25.10 -0.61 7.31
N VAL A 95 -25.14 -1.61 6.44
CA VAL A 95 -26.29 -1.83 5.56
C VAL A 95 -27.11 -2.96 6.17
N ASP A 96 -28.17 -2.59 6.88
CA ASP A 96 -29.20 -3.53 7.33
C ASP A 96 -30.04 -3.96 6.12
N SER A 97 -29.55 -4.92 5.33
CA SER A 97 -30.30 -5.89 4.51
C SER A 97 -29.55 -6.30 3.22
N LYS A 98 -29.71 -7.58 2.84
CA LYS A 98 -29.40 -8.20 1.52
C LYS A 98 -27.94 -8.56 1.18
N MET A 99 -27.03 -8.69 2.14
CA MET A 99 -25.74 -9.31 1.83
C MET A 99 -25.85 -10.84 1.92
N THR A 100 -25.56 -11.52 0.81
CA THR A 100 -25.82 -12.96 0.58
C THR A 100 -24.96 -13.88 1.46
N PHE A 101 -23.80 -13.40 1.91
CA PHE A 101 -22.85 -14.16 2.72
C PHE A 101 -22.32 -13.40 3.95
N ALA A 102 -22.87 -12.22 4.24
CA ALA A 102 -22.39 -11.42 5.36
C ALA A 102 -22.64 -12.15 6.68
N ARG A 103 -21.57 -12.72 7.24
CA ARG A 103 -21.40 -12.56 8.67
C ARG A 103 -21.42 -11.06 8.90
N LYS A 104 -22.55 -10.52 9.37
CA LYS A 104 -22.56 -9.25 10.07
C LYS A 104 -21.42 -9.38 11.06
N LEU A 105 -20.32 -8.67 10.84
CA LEU A 105 -19.35 -8.44 11.88
C LEU A 105 -20.16 -7.68 12.95
N ASN A 106 -20.87 -8.41 13.81
CA ASN A 106 -21.93 -7.89 14.69
C ASN A 106 -21.36 -6.84 15.66
N LYS A 107 -20.03 -6.77 15.79
CA LYS A 107 -19.28 -5.78 16.56
C LYS A 107 -18.92 -4.50 15.77
N THR A 108 -19.11 -4.45 14.46
CA THR A 108 -18.75 -3.28 13.62
C THR A 108 -19.76 -2.15 13.73
N HIS A 109 -20.96 -2.37 14.29
CA HIS A 109 -21.84 -1.28 14.73
C HIS A 109 -21.14 -0.30 15.70
N PHE A 110 -20.07 -0.72 16.39
CA PHE A 110 -19.27 0.16 17.26
C PHE A 110 -18.14 0.90 16.55
N TYR A 111 -17.78 0.54 15.32
CA TYR A 111 -16.61 1.09 14.65
C TYR A 111 -17.03 2.04 13.53
N ALA A 112 -17.23 3.31 13.85
CA ALA A 112 -17.58 4.34 12.86
C ALA A 112 -16.50 4.52 11.77
N LYS A 113 -15.23 4.22 12.08
CA LYS A 113 -14.10 4.40 11.16
C LYS A 113 -13.11 3.24 11.20
N LEU A 114 -12.81 2.68 10.03
CA LEU A 114 -11.83 1.61 9.84
C LEU A 114 -10.58 2.16 9.14
N ASN A 115 -9.43 1.54 9.41
CA ASN A 115 -8.18 1.85 8.71
C ASN A 115 -7.71 0.60 8.00
N LEU A 116 -7.54 0.73 6.68
CA LEU A 116 -7.10 -0.34 5.80
C LEU A 116 -5.63 -0.13 5.51
N PHE A 117 -4.83 -1.17 5.70
CA PHE A 117 -3.43 -1.22 5.32
C PHE A 117 -3.28 -2.28 4.24
N LEU A 118 -3.08 -1.84 3.01
CA LEU A 118 -2.84 -2.70 1.88
C LEU A 118 -1.34 -2.81 1.66
N PHE A 119 -0.83 -4.00 1.89
CA PHE A 119 0.52 -4.41 1.56
C PHE A 119 0.55 -5.07 0.17
N THR A 120 1.75 -5.42 -0.29
CA THR A 120 1.96 -6.13 -1.56
C THR A 120 1.21 -7.45 -1.65
N ASP A 121 1.10 -8.17 -0.54
CA ASP A 121 0.57 -9.54 -0.48
C ASP A 121 -0.62 -9.69 0.50
N LEU A 122 -0.95 -8.64 1.24
CA LEU A 122 -1.87 -8.71 2.39
C LEU A 122 -2.73 -7.44 2.50
N LEU A 123 -4.01 -7.60 2.81
CA LEU A 123 -4.85 -6.53 3.33
C LEU A 123 -5.06 -6.74 4.84
N VAL A 124 -4.78 -5.71 5.64
CA VAL A 124 -5.05 -5.70 7.09
C VAL A 124 -6.08 -4.62 7.40
N ILE A 125 -7.16 -5.02 8.06
CA ILE A 125 -8.25 -4.14 8.49
C ILE A 125 -8.11 -3.90 9.98
N THR A 126 -8.17 -2.64 10.38
CA THR A 126 -7.91 -2.23 11.75
C THR A 126 -8.88 -1.17 12.26
N LYS A 127 -9.00 -1.06 13.58
CA LYS A 127 -9.56 0.10 14.28
C LYS A 127 -8.45 0.91 14.93
N LYS A 128 -8.50 2.24 14.82
CA LYS A 128 -7.55 3.12 15.52
C LYS A 128 -7.94 3.22 17.00
N LYS A 129 -6.96 3.07 17.89
CA LYS A 129 -7.12 3.25 19.34
C LYS A 129 -6.77 4.68 19.75
N SER A 130 -7.23 5.10 20.92
CA SER A 130 -6.96 6.43 21.48
C SER A 130 -5.47 6.71 21.67
N ASN A 131 -4.67 5.68 21.96
CA ASN A 131 -3.21 5.77 22.08
C ASN A 131 -2.46 5.84 20.73
N GLY A 132 -3.18 5.98 19.60
CA GLY A 132 -2.62 6.08 18.26
C GLY A 132 -2.25 4.74 17.59
N SER A 133 -2.30 3.61 18.33
CA SER A 133 -2.08 2.28 17.74
C SER A 133 -3.30 1.78 16.97
N TYR A 134 -3.11 0.74 16.15
CA TYR A 134 -4.17 0.11 15.37
C TYR A 134 -4.39 -1.31 15.87
N SER A 135 -5.64 -1.63 16.24
CA SER A 135 -6.02 -3.01 16.57
C SER A 135 -6.48 -3.72 15.31
N VAL A 136 -5.85 -4.84 14.97
CA VAL A 136 -6.30 -5.68 13.86
C VAL A 136 -7.65 -6.30 14.20
N ILE A 137 -8.58 -6.22 13.25
CA ILE A 137 -9.90 -6.84 13.35
C ILE A 137 -10.10 -7.97 12.33
N ASP A 138 -9.47 -7.85 11.16
CA ASP A 138 -9.47 -8.89 10.14
C ASP A 138 -8.29 -8.69 9.17
N TYR A 139 -7.95 -9.72 8.42
CA TYR A 139 -7.00 -9.67 7.32
C TYR A 139 -7.27 -10.78 6.31
N CYS A 140 -6.78 -10.57 5.09
CA CYS A 140 -6.75 -11.57 4.04
C CYS A 140 -5.53 -11.34 3.14
N THR A 141 -5.14 -12.37 2.38
CA THR A 141 -4.15 -12.16 1.33
C THR A 141 -4.73 -11.23 0.26
N ARG A 142 -3.86 -10.50 -0.45
CA ARG A 142 -4.29 -9.55 -1.47
C ARG A 142 -5.11 -10.21 -2.58
N ALA A 143 -4.80 -11.46 -2.94
CA ALA A 143 -5.55 -12.21 -3.93
C ALA A 143 -6.99 -12.57 -3.49
N MET A 144 -7.27 -12.55 -2.18
CA MET A 144 -8.57 -12.89 -1.60
C MET A 144 -9.45 -11.67 -1.32
N MET A 145 -9.05 -10.47 -1.75
CA MET A 145 -9.90 -9.27 -1.66
C MET A 145 -10.39 -8.82 -3.03
N GLN A 146 -11.60 -8.26 -3.05
CA GLN A 146 -12.18 -7.59 -4.20
C GLN A 146 -12.85 -6.30 -3.72
N MET A 147 -12.77 -5.24 -4.52
CA MET A 147 -13.50 -4.00 -4.25
C MET A 147 -14.37 -3.65 -5.44
N ALA A 148 -15.63 -3.31 -5.16
CA ALA A 148 -16.57 -2.85 -6.16
C ALA A 148 -17.23 -1.54 -5.73
N ALA A 149 -17.47 -0.64 -6.67
CA ALA A 149 -18.35 0.49 -6.43
C ALA A 149 -19.78 -0.04 -6.26
N ILE A 150 -20.51 0.50 -5.28
CA ILE A 150 -21.95 0.24 -5.14
C ILE A 150 -22.71 1.57 -5.19
N GLU A 151 -24.00 1.48 -5.47
CA GLU A 151 -24.89 2.64 -5.49
C GLU A 151 -24.99 3.27 -4.10
N ASP A 152 -25.04 4.59 -4.05
CA ASP A 152 -25.22 5.33 -2.82
C ASP A 152 -26.59 5.00 -2.20
N SER A 153 -26.63 4.81 -0.88
CA SER A 153 -27.87 4.43 -0.18
C SER A 153 -28.87 5.59 -0.15
N VAL A 154 -30.15 5.27 -0.16
CA VAL A 154 -31.25 6.21 0.13
C VAL A 154 -31.67 5.99 1.59
N PRO A 155 -31.68 7.00 2.49
CA PRO A 155 -31.43 8.43 2.28
C PRO A 155 -29.93 8.81 2.08
N PRO A 156 -29.64 9.98 1.48
CA PRO A 156 -28.35 10.36 0.85
C PRO A 156 -27.18 10.64 1.80
N THR A 157 -27.22 10.13 3.02
CA THR A 157 -26.18 10.39 4.04
C THR A 157 -24.87 9.66 3.75
N ASN A 158 -24.91 8.55 3.00
CA ASN A 158 -23.73 7.75 2.68
C ASN A 158 -23.42 7.83 1.19
N LYS A 159 -22.38 8.59 0.84
CA LYS A 159 -21.90 8.75 -0.54
C LYS A 159 -20.60 8.00 -0.76
N TYR A 160 -20.27 7.79 -2.03
CA TYR A 160 -19.01 7.22 -2.48
C TYR A 160 -18.74 5.84 -1.88
N LEU A 161 -19.76 4.98 -1.95
CA LEU A 161 -19.72 3.65 -1.38
C LEU A 161 -18.85 2.67 -2.17
N ILE A 162 -18.16 1.81 -1.41
CA ILE A 162 -17.37 0.68 -1.87
C ILE A 162 -17.81 -0.55 -1.08
N LEU A 163 -18.06 -1.65 -1.79
CA LEU A 163 -18.13 -2.97 -1.19
C LEU A 163 -16.75 -3.62 -1.25
N LEU A 164 -16.16 -3.89 -0.09
CA LEU A 164 -15.00 -4.76 0.06
C LEU A 164 -15.48 -6.17 0.34
N THR A 165 -15.17 -7.10 -0.57
CA THR A 165 -15.43 -8.53 -0.42
C THR A 165 -14.12 -9.23 -0.14
N ILE A 166 -14.04 -9.89 1.01
CA ILE A 166 -12.98 -10.82 1.36
C ILE A 166 -13.51 -12.21 1.07
N LEU A 167 -12.94 -12.92 0.11
CA LEU A 167 -13.34 -14.27 -0.26
C LEU A 167 -12.96 -15.26 0.84
N GLU A 168 -11.74 -15.13 1.35
CA GLU A 168 -11.20 -15.95 2.43
C GLU A 168 -10.37 -15.08 3.38
N ASN A 169 -10.90 -14.88 4.59
CA ASN A 169 -10.21 -14.17 5.65
C ASN A 169 -9.34 -15.12 6.50
N HIS A 170 -8.72 -14.60 7.57
CA HIS A 170 -7.89 -15.40 8.47
C HIS A 170 -8.59 -16.58 9.18
N GLU A 171 -9.93 -16.59 9.21
CA GLU A 171 -10.75 -17.69 9.72
C GLU A 171 -11.33 -18.58 8.60
N GLN A 172 -10.84 -18.44 7.37
CA GLN A 172 -11.31 -19.15 6.18
C GLN A 172 -12.77 -18.84 5.82
N LYS A 173 -13.17 -17.57 6.00
CA LYS A 173 -14.55 -17.14 5.80
C LYS A 173 -14.65 -15.98 4.82
N THR A 174 -15.76 -15.97 4.11
CA THR A 174 -16.16 -14.85 3.28
C THR A 174 -16.74 -13.73 4.14
N VAL A 175 -16.29 -12.50 3.92
CA VAL A 175 -16.72 -11.31 4.66
C VAL A 175 -16.95 -10.18 3.68
N GLU A 176 -18.10 -9.54 3.79
CA GLU A 176 -18.48 -8.38 2.98
C GLU A 176 -18.57 -7.14 3.89
N ILE A 177 -17.91 -6.05 3.49
CA ILE A 177 -17.81 -4.81 4.26
C ILE A 177 -18.15 -3.64 3.36
N VAL A 178 -19.16 -2.86 3.73
CA VAL A 178 -19.49 -1.61 3.04
C VAL A 178 -18.73 -0.46 3.68
N LEU A 179 -18.03 0.30 2.84
CA LEU A 179 -17.17 1.40 3.21
C LEU A 179 -17.61 2.66 2.45
N SER A 180 -17.55 3.82 3.11
CA SER A 180 -17.74 5.12 2.48
C SER A 180 -16.43 5.89 2.48
N CYS A 181 -16.09 6.45 1.31
CA CYS A 181 -15.01 7.41 1.17
C CYS A 181 -15.51 8.83 1.41
N ASP A 182 -14.63 9.73 1.87
CA ASP A 182 -14.99 11.14 2.07
C ASP A 182 -15.13 11.90 0.72
N THR A 183 -14.53 11.39 -0.36
CA THR A 183 -14.53 12.01 -1.69
C THR A 183 -14.67 10.98 -2.82
N GLU A 184 -15.19 11.42 -3.97
CA GLU A 184 -15.29 10.59 -5.18
C GLU A 184 -13.91 10.17 -5.70
N SER A 185 -12.94 11.09 -5.74
CA SER A 185 -11.56 10.77 -6.11
C SER A 185 -10.94 9.74 -5.16
N GLY A 186 -11.25 9.82 -3.85
CA GLY A 186 -10.86 8.84 -2.86
C GLY A 186 -11.42 7.45 -3.17
N ARG A 187 -12.70 7.38 -3.60
CA ARG A 187 -13.33 6.14 -4.05
C ARG A 187 -12.65 5.58 -5.30
N TYR A 188 -12.51 6.38 -6.35
CA TYR A 188 -11.88 5.96 -7.60
C TYR A 188 -10.47 5.40 -7.37
N THR A 189 -9.66 6.12 -6.59
CA THR A 189 -8.31 5.69 -6.30
C THR A 189 -8.32 4.39 -5.49
N SER A 190 -9.25 4.19 -4.56
CA SER A 190 -9.32 2.96 -3.75
C SER A 190 -9.65 1.73 -4.60
N LEU A 191 -10.54 1.89 -5.58
CA LEU A 191 -10.92 0.83 -6.52
C LEU A 191 -9.75 0.42 -7.42
N ASN A 192 -8.99 1.38 -7.96
CA ASN A 192 -7.85 1.10 -8.84
C ASN A 192 -6.67 0.41 -8.15
N VAL A 193 -6.62 0.45 -6.82
CA VAL A 193 -5.54 -0.17 -6.05
C VAL A 193 -5.90 -1.62 -5.67
N ALA A 194 -7.17 -2.01 -5.82
CA ALA A 194 -7.66 -3.37 -5.59
C ALA A 194 -7.63 -4.25 -6.85
N SER A 195 -7.65 -3.66 -8.04
CA SER A 195 -7.37 -4.30 -9.34
C SER A 195 -5.89 -4.61 -9.53
#